data_AF-A0A4Y3WRH2-F1
#
_entry.id   AF-A0A4Y3WRH2-F1
#
_cell.length_a   1.000
_cell.length_b   1.000
_cell.length_c   1.000
_cell.angle_alpha   90.00
_cell.angle_beta   90.00
_cell.angle_gamma   90.00
#
_symmetry.space_group_name_H-M   'P 1'
#
loop_
_entity.id
_entity.type
_entity.pdbx_description
1 polymer ?
#
loop_
_entity_poly.entity_id
_entity_poly.type
_entity_poly.pdbx_seq_one_letter_code
_entity_poly.pdbx_strand_id
1 'polypeptide(L)'
;MRDPRDDACPEVTAGFDTDDDGTPDSLFSEDDSGELFLHTDLDGDGLADRTLALRADGDIDAAPCDDDPPTLVEVLTRLLRWG
;
A
#
# COMPACT_ATOMS: atom_id res chain seq x y z
N MET A 1 -5.54 11.11 16.60
CA MET A 1 -4.71 9.91 16.86
C MET A 1 -5.00 9.01 15.68
N ARG A 2 -4.06 8.91 14.71
CA ARG A 2 -4.23 8.06 13.53
C ARG A 2 -4.40 6.61 14.00
N ASP A 3 -5.31 5.88 13.38
CA ASP A 3 -5.52 4.47 13.69
C ASP A 3 -4.32 3.70 13.10
N PRO A 4 -3.65 2.83 13.85
CA PRO A 4 -2.55 2.02 13.31
C PRO A 4 -2.99 1.05 12.19
N ARG A 5 -4.30 0.93 11.91
CA ARG A 5 -4.83 0.27 10.71
C ARG A 5 -4.89 1.16 9.47
N ASP A 6 -4.75 2.48 9.63
CA ASP A 6 -4.50 3.43 8.53
C ASP A 6 -3.03 3.34 8.06
N ASP A 7 -2.17 2.63 8.80
CA ASP A 7 -0.75 2.38 8.50
C ASP A 7 -0.50 0.97 7.93
N ALA A 8 -1.54 0.17 7.68
CA ALA A 8 -1.44 -1.13 7.00
C ALA A 8 -1.96 -0.97 5.57
N CYS A 9 -1.26 -1.58 4.62
CA CYS A 9 -1.61 -1.46 3.22
C CYS A 9 -2.99 -2.07 2.95
N PRO A 10 -3.88 -1.34 2.28
CA PRO A 10 -5.25 -1.81 2.09
C PRO A 10 -5.28 -2.98 1.12
N GLU A 11 -6.16 -3.95 1.41
CA GLU A 11 -6.48 -5.01 0.45
C GLU A 11 -7.16 -4.40 -0.78
N VAL A 12 -6.71 -4.77 -1.97
CA VAL A 12 -7.29 -4.28 -3.24
C VAL A 12 -8.41 -5.17 -3.76
N THR A 13 -8.77 -6.25 -3.07
CA THR A 13 -9.71 -7.30 -3.52
C THR A 13 -11.13 -6.83 -3.88
N ALA A 14 -11.54 -5.63 -3.43
CA ALA A 14 -12.81 -4.99 -3.80
C ALA A 14 -12.67 -3.98 -4.96
N GLY A 15 -11.49 -3.90 -5.56
CA GLY A 15 -11.08 -2.93 -6.56
C GLY A 15 -11.36 -3.35 -8.00
N PHE A 16 -10.59 -2.77 -8.91
CA PHE A 16 -10.66 -2.97 -10.35
C PHE A 16 -9.53 -3.88 -10.80
N ASP A 17 -9.91 -4.93 -11.53
CA ASP A 17 -9.02 -5.69 -12.40
C ASP A 17 -8.82 -4.88 -13.68
N THR A 18 -7.61 -4.38 -13.89
CA THR A 18 -7.25 -3.43 -14.95
C THR A 18 -6.63 -4.12 -16.17
N ASP A 19 -6.24 -5.38 -16.05
CA ASP A 19 -5.63 -6.17 -17.13
C ASP A 19 -6.37 -7.47 -17.50
N ASP A 20 -7.50 -7.75 -16.83
CA ASP A 20 -8.44 -8.86 -17.06
C ASP A 20 -7.85 -10.26 -16.76
N ASP A 21 -6.98 -10.35 -15.74
CA ASP A 21 -6.39 -11.62 -15.29
C ASP A 21 -7.26 -12.38 -14.27
N GLY A 22 -8.28 -11.73 -13.73
CA GLY A 22 -9.20 -12.24 -12.72
C GLY A 22 -8.92 -11.79 -11.28
N THR A 23 -7.86 -11.00 -11.06
CA THR A 23 -7.45 -10.44 -9.77
C THR A 23 -7.53 -8.91 -9.82
N PRO A 24 -8.14 -8.25 -8.82
CA PRO A 24 -8.14 -6.79 -8.77
C PRO A 24 -6.73 -6.22 -8.54
N ASP A 25 -6.33 -5.24 -9.35
CA ASP A 25 -5.02 -4.56 -9.23
C ASP A 25 -5.10 -3.25 -8.44
N SER A 26 -6.26 -2.60 -8.43
CA SER A 26 -6.36 -1.21 -7.98
C SER A 26 -7.64 -0.88 -7.21
N LEU A 27 -7.50 -0.19 -6.08
CA LEU A 27 -8.62 0.29 -5.27
C LEU A 27 -8.64 1.81 -5.26
N PHE A 28 -9.83 2.39 -5.47
CA PHE A 28 -10.08 3.80 -5.29
C PHE A 28 -10.86 4.04 -4.00
N SER A 29 -10.40 4.98 -3.16
CA SER A 29 -11.06 5.35 -1.91
C SER A 29 -11.07 6.87 -1.70
N GLU A 30 -11.98 7.34 -0.86
CA GLU A 30 -12.09 8.74 -0.43
C GLU A 30 -12.20 8.75 1.10
N ASP A 31 -11.51 9.67 1.76
CA ASP A 31 -11.64 9.86 3.21
C ASP A 31 -12.71 10.90 3.58
N ASP A 32 -12.99 11.05 4.88
CA ASP A 32 -13.99 12.01 5.38
C ASP A 32 -13.65 13.48 5.09
N SER A 33 -12.40 13.78 4.70
CA SER A 33 -11.94 15.12 4.32
C SER A 33 -12.08 15.41 2.82
N GLY A 34 -12.42 14.39 2.02
CA GLY A 34 -12.49 14.46 0.56
C GLY A 34 -11.14 14.29 -0.14
N GLU A 35 -10.11 13.79 0.57
CA GLU A 35 -8.85 13.37 -0.05
C GLU A 35 -9.11 12.06 -0.80
N LEU A 36 -8.63 11.99 -2.05
CA LEU A 36 -8.83 10.83 -2.91
C LEU A 36 -7.57 9.97 -2.91
N PHE A 37 -7.73 8.66 -2.81
CA PHE A 37 -6.63 7.71 -2.82
C PHE A 37 -6.81 6.69 -3.93
N LEU A 38 -5.71 6.42 -4.63
CA LEU A 38 -5.57 5.29 -5.55
C LEU A 38 -4.50 4.36 -4.97
N HIS A 39 -4.90 3.14 -4.68
CA HIS A 39 -4.04 2.07 -4.20
C HIS A 39 -3.80 1.07 -5.33
N THR A 40 -2.57 0.60 -5.50
CA THR A 40 -2.19 -0.34 -6.57
C THR A 40 -1.36 -1.47 -5.99
N ASP A 41 -1.81 -2.70 -6.25
CA ASP A 41 -1.06 -3.95 -6.09
C ASP A 41 -0.24 -4.18 -7.37
N LEU A 42 1.07 -4.29 -7.25
CA LEU A 42 2.00 -4.42 -8.37
C LEU A 42 2.55 -5.85 -8.50
N ASP A 43 2.38 -6.69 -7.49
CA ASP A 43 2.93 -8.06 -7.47
C ASP A 43 1.86 -9.16 -7.37
N GLY A 44 0.60 -8.78 -7.20
CA GLY A 44 -0.59 -9.62 -7.25
C GLY A 44 -0.87 -10.38 -5.96
N ASP A 45 -0.34 -9.94 -4.82
CA ASP A 45 -0.55 -10.59 -3.52
C ASP A 45 -1.89 -10.20 -2.83
N GLY A 46 -2.60 -9.22 -3.39
CA GLY A 46 -3.87 -8.69 -2.92
C GLY A 46 -3.76 -7.49 -1.98
N LEU A 47 -2.55 -7.05 -1.64
CA LEU A 47 -2.25 -5.85 -0.86
C LEU A 47 -1.69 -4.76 -1.77
N ALA A 48 -1.96 -3.51 -1.43
CA ALA A 48 -1.47 -2.40 -2.24
C ALA A 48 -0.01 -2.10 -1.94
N ASP A 49 0.89 -2.23 -2.92
CA ASP A 49 2.30 -1.79 -2.84
C ASP A 49 2.49 -0.27 -2.88
N ARG A 50 1.51 0.45 -3.45
CA ARG A 50 1.66 1.88 -3.73
C ARG A 50 0.36 2.63 -3.53
N THR A 51 0.46 3.81 -2.93
CA THR A 51 -0.66 4.73 -2.78
C THR A 51 -0.34 6.08 -3.42
N LEU A 52 -1.27 6.59 -4.22
CA LEU A 52 -1.31 7.97 -4.69
C LEU A 52 -2.46 8.69 -3.98
N ALA A 53 -2.14 9.81 -3.34
CA ALA A 53 -3.10 10.66 -2.66
C ALA A 53 -3.25 11.98 -3.42
N LEU A 54 -4.49 12.34 -3.77
CA LEU A 54 -4.86 13.65 -4.29
C LEU A 54 -5.51 14.45 -3.17
N ARG A 55 -4.75 15.43 -2.68
CA ARG A 55 -5.11 16.29 -1.55
C ARG A 55 -6.17 17.32 -1.96
N ALA A 56 -6.91 17.81 -0.97
CA ALA A 56 -7.93 18.84 -1.17
C ALA A 56 -7.37 20.18 -1.69
N ASP A 57 -6.09 20.46 -1.49
CA ASP A 57 -5.38 21.63 -2.04
C ASP A 57 -4.87 21.41 -3.47
N GLY A 58 -5.11 20.23 -4.03
CA GLY A 58 -4.68 19.83 -5.37
C GLY A 58 -3.26 19.26 -5.43
N ASP A 59 -2.60 19.08 -4.29
CA ASP A 59 -1.31 18.42 -4.23
C ASP A 59 -1.43 16.91 -4.48
N ILE A 60 -0.39 16.32 -5.06
CA ILE A 60 -0.34 14.89 -5.37
C ILE A 60 0.87 14.29 -4.69
N ASP A 61 0.61 13.39 -3.75
CA ASP A 61 1.64 12.62 -3.06
C ASP A 61 1.59 11.16 -3.50
N ALA A 62 2.76 10.57 -3.76
CA ALA A 62 2.89 9.15 -4.02
C ALA A 62 3.86 8.54 -3.00
N ALA A 63 3.39 7.52 -2.29
CA ALA A 63 4.18 6.81 -1.28
C ALA A 63 4.18 5.31 -1.57
N PRO A 64 5.30 4.60 -1.32
CA PRO A 64 5.23 3.16 -1.18
C PRO A 64 4.32 2.83 0.00
N CYS A 65 3.66 1.69 -0.11
CA CYS A 65 3.07 1.04 1.02
C CYS A 65 4.02 -0.09 1.42
N ASP A 66 4.66 0.03 2.58
CA ASP A 66 5.67 -0.93 3.00
C ASP A 66 4.98 -2.18 3.59
N ASP A 67 4.68 -3.17 2.74
CA ASP A 67 4.20 -4.50 3.15
C ASP A 67 5.33 -5.49 3.51
N ASP A 68 6.60 -5.10 3.35
CA ASP A 68 7.74 -6.00 3.51
C ASP A 68 8.18 -6.13 4.99
N PRO A 69 7.82 -7.21 5.73
CA PRO A 69 8.56 -7.57 6.92
C PRO A 69 10.01 -7.87 6.51
N PRO A 70 11.02 -7.47 7.30
CA PRO A 70 12.41 -7.68 6.93
C PRO A 70 12.66 -9.15 6.60
N THR A 71 13.36 -9.40 5.49
CA THR A 71 13.64 -10.76 5.06
C THR A 71 14.41 -11.51 6.16
N LEU A 72 14.26 -12.84 6.23
CA LEU A 72 14.99 -13.66 7.19
C LEU A 72 16.52 -13.51 7.03
N VAL A 73 16.98 -13.21 5.82
CA VAL A 73 18.37 -12.87 5.49
C VAL A 73 18.80 -11.55 6.12
N GLU A 74 17.98 -10.50 6.07
CA GLU A 74 18.26 -9.23 6.72
C GLU A 74 18.22 -9.31 8.24
N VAL A 75 17.28 -10.09 8.80
CA VAL A 75 17.21 -10.36 10.23
C VAL A 75 18.48 -11.08 10.71
N LEU A 76 18.89 -12.15 10.01
CA LEU A 76 20.12 -12.89 10.33
C LEU A 76 21.37 -12.01 10.18
N THR A 77 21.44 -11.17 9.15
CA THR A 77 22.56 -10.25 8.93
C THR A 77 22.67 -9.21 10.03
N ARG A 78 21.52 -8.69 10.53
CA ARG A 78 21.49 -7.78 11.69
C ARG A 78 21.96 -8.45 12.97
N LEU A 79 21.55 -9.69 13.21
CA LEU A 79 21.93 -10.44 14.42
C LEU A 79 23.41 -10.82 14.43
N LEU A 80 24.01 -11.14 13.28
CA LEU A 80 25.41 -11.54 13.18
C LEU A 80 26.40 -10.35 13.17
N ARG A 81 25.92 -9.12 12.94
CA ARG A 81 26.78 -7.91 12.93
C ARG A 81 27.00 -7.28 14.31
N TRP A 82 26.25 -7.73 15.31
CA TRP A 82 26.29 -7.27 16.71
C TRP A 82 26.45 -8.43 17.70
N GLY A 83 26.90 -9.59 17.21
CA GLY A 83 27.28 -10.77 18.00
C GLY A 83 28.79 -10.88 18.15
#